data_AF-A0A7D9JW22-F1
#
_entry.id   AF-A0A7D9JW22-F1
#
_cell.length_a   1.000
_cell.length_b   1.000
_cell.length_c   1.000
_cell.angle_alpha   90.00
_cell.angle_beta   90.00
_cell.angle_gamma   90.00
#
_symmetry.space_group_name_H-M   'P 1'
#
loop_
_entity.id
_entity.type
_entity.pdbx_description
1 polymer ?
#
loop_
_entity_poly.entity_id
_entity_poly.type
_entity_poly.pdbx_seq_one_letter_code
_entity_poly.pdbx_strand_id
1 'polypeptide(L)'
;MDTLLEPARLDLLRNTATKEWRHWNRPKEIFARHLLATRGQKSGETLTEFLQELRKLSKDCNLKNVTAEQYCEELVRDYFINGLLSPLIRQRLLENKQLDLQTAFDQENALDLAQKNSEAYRMPEITTTAAVSSHLTDEVPGAHALDYDSLAATFTSKKCYFCGDNLHNRILIVTTVERKDIMLNFA
;
A
#
# COMPACT_ATOMS: atom_id res chain seq x y z
N MET A 1 12.36 33.57 -53.72
CA MET A 1 11.05 33.39 -53.08
C MET A 1 10.96 31.92 -52.71
N ASP A 2 11.74 31.52 -51.71
CA ASP A 2 11.73 30.15 -51.19
C ASP A 2 10.48 29.98 -50.35
N THR A 3 9.53 29.22 -50.88
CA THR A 3 8.44 28.64 -50.10
C THR A 3 9.04 27.69 -49.07
N LEU A 4 9.11 28.15 -47.82
CA LEU A 4 9.31 27.35 -46.62
C LEU A 4 8.23 26.25 -46.56
N LEU A 5 8.58 25.05 -47.03
CA LEU A 5 7.87 23.83 -46.63
C LEU A 5 8.23 23.54 -45.17
N GLU A 6 7.44 24.08 -44.24
CA GLU A 6 7.51 23.73 -42.82
C GLU A 6 6.68 22.45 -42.55
N PRO A 7 7.08 21.60 -41.58
CA PRO A 7 7.02 20.15 -41.74
C PRO A 7 5.73 19.55 -41.15
N ALA A 8 4.80 19.18 -42.02
CA ALA A 8 3.62 18.36 -41.66
C ALA A 8 3.97 17.08 -40.86
N ARG A 9 5.23 16.61 -40.94
CA ARG A 9 5.74 15.43 -40.24
C ARG A 9 5.88 15.62 -38.72
N LEU A 10 6.18 16.83 -38.23
CA LEU A 10 6.34 17.09 -36.80
C LEU A 10 4.99 17.12 -36.07
N ASP A 11 3.99 17.71 -36.72
CA ASP A 11 2.62 17.72 -36.21
C ASP A 11 2.02 16.32 -36.20
N LEU A 12 2.24 15.53 -37.25
CA LEU A 12 1.74 14.15 -37.29
C LEU A 12 2.29 13.30 -36.13
N LEU A 13 3.58 13.40 -35.83
CA LEU A 13 4.22 12.70 -34.71
C LEU A 13 3.70 13.17 -33.34
N ARG A 14 3.47 14.48 -33.18
CA ARG A 14 2.84 15.04 -31.97
C ARG A 14 1.42 14.50 -31.79
N ASN A 15 0.68 14.38 -32.88
CA ASN A 15 -0.71 13.94 -32.91
C ASN A 15 -0.85 12.42 -32.69
N THR A 16 0.09 11.61 -33.21
CA THR A 16 0.13 10.17 -32.97
C THR A 16 0.61 9.87 -31.54
N ALA A 17 1.66 10.54 -31.07
CA ALA A 17 2.15 10.40 -29.70
C ALA A 17 1.08 10.79 -28.66
N THR A 18 0.30 11.86 -28.91
CA THR A 18 -0.81 12.24 -28.02
C THR A 18 -1.99 11.27 -28.07
N LYS A 19 -2.27 10.63 -29.21
CA LYS A 19 -3.29 9.58 -29.32
C LYS A 19 -2.85 8.30 -28.62
N GLU A 20 -1.60 7.89 -28.79
CA GLU A 20 -1.00 6.73 -28.12
C GLU A 20 -0.98 6.93 -26.61
N TRP A 21 -0.53 8.08 -26.11
CA TRP A 21 -0.51 8.37 -24.68
C TRP A 21 -1.91 8.33 -24.05
N ARG A 22 -2.93 8.83 -24.77
CA ARG A 22 -4.32 8.79 -24.31
C ARG A 22 -4.88 7.37 -24.24
N HIS A 23 -4.45 6.47 -25.11
CA HIS A 23 -4.85 5.06 -25.06
C HIS A 23 -4.29 4.35 -23.82
N TRP A 24 -3.00 4.55 -23.52
CA TRP A 24 -2.33 3.93 -22.37
C TRP A 24 -2.73 4.53 -21.02
N ASN A 25 -3.14 5.80 -21.00
CA ASN A 25 -3.52 6.52 -19.78
C ASN A 25 -5.05 6.68 -19.61
N ARG A 26 -5.87 5.84 -20.26
CA ARG A 26 -7.31 5.87 -20.00
C ARG A 26 -7.57 5.44 -18.55
N PRO A 27 -8.32 6.22 -17.76
CA PRO A 27 -8.80 5.78 -16.46
C PRO A 27 -9.58 4.48 -16.63
N LYS A 28 -9.38 3.55 -15.70
CA LYS A 28 -10.17 2.32 -15.63
C LYS A 28 -11.61 2.72 -15.32
N GLU A 29 -12.58 2.13 -16.03
CA GLU A 29 -13.99 2.51 -15.93
C GLU A 29 -14.49 2.48 -14.47
N ILE A 30 -14.16 1.39 -13.77
CA ILE A 30 -14.55 1.18 -12.37
C ILE A 30 -13.94 2.24 -11.45
N PHE A 31 -12.68 2.61 -11.69
CA PHE A 31 -12.01 3.66 -10.93
C PHE A 31 -12.63 5.04 -11.17
N ALA A 32 -12.97 5.38 -12.42
CA ALA A 32 -13.62 6.64 -12.74
C ALA A 32 -15.01 6.75 -12.08
N ARG A 33 -15.80 5.67 -12.10
CA ARG A 33 -17.10 5.60 -11.41
C ARG A 33 -16.96 5.73 -9.90
N HIS A 34 -15.98 5.06 -9.31
CA HIS A 34 -15.66 5.19 -7.89
C HIS A 34 -15.30 6.64 -7.51
N LEU A 35 -14.48 7.31 -8.32
CA LEU A 35 -14.08 8.69 -8.08
C LEU A 35 -15.29 9.65 -8.15
N LEU A 36 -16.20 9.45 -9.11
CA LEU A 36 -17.44 10.21 -9.20
C LEU A 36 -18.34 9.97 -7.97
N ALA A 37 -18.53 8.71 -7.57
CA ALA A 37 -19.43 8.34 -6.48
C ALA A 37 -18.93 8.80 -5.10
N THR A 38 -17.62 8.86 -4.89
CA THR A 38 -17.00 9.29 -3.63
C THR A 38 -16.72 10.78 -3.56
N ARG A 39 -16.96 11.52 -4.65
CA ARG A 39 -16.71 12.96 -4.70
C ARG A 39 -17.76 13.73 -3.90
N GLY A 40 -17.45 14.03 -2.65
CA GLY A 40 -18.19 14.98 -1.80
C GLY A 40 -17.70 16.42 -1.96
N GLN A 41 -18.56 17.42 -1.79
CA GLN A 41 -18.22 18.85 -1.86
C GLN A 41 -17.12 19.20 -0.85
N LYS A 42 -16.10 19.96 -1.28
CA LYS A 42 -14.99 20.37 -0.39
C LYS A 42 -15.39 21.58 0.44
N SER A 43 -14.75 21.75 1.60
CA SER A 43 -14.89 22.98 2.38
C SER A 43 -14.44 24.19 1.57
N GLY A 44 -15.30 25.20 1.45
CA GLY A 44 -15.04 26.41 0.66
C GLY A 44 -15.29 26.30 -0.84
N GLU A 45 -15.70 25.13 -1.35
CA GLU A 45 -16.07 24.96 -2.75
C GLU A 45 -17.51 25.46 -3.00
N THR A 46 -17.70 26.24 -4.06
CA THR A 46 -19.04 26.69 -4.46
C THR A 46 -19.85 25.56 -5.10
N LEU A 47 -21.18 25.69 -5.09
CA LEU A 47 -22.06 24.68 -5.73
C LEU A 47 -21.77 24.52 -7.23
N THR A 48 -21.46 25.61 -7.92
CA THR A 48 -21.14 25.61 -9.34
C THR A 48 -19.84 24.85 -9.64
N GLU A 49 -18.79 25.11 -8.85
CA GLU A 49 -17.51 24.40 -8.97
C GLU A 49 -17.69 22.91 -8.71
N PHE A 50 -18.44 22.55 -7.66
CA PHE A 50 -18.73 21.17 -7.34
C PHE A 50 -19.44 20.45 -8.51
N LEU A 51 -20.49 21.06 -9.07
CA LEU A 51 -21.21 20.49 -10.21
C LEU A 51 -20.32 20.37 -11.46
N GLN A 52 -19.45 21.36 -11.72
CA GLN A 52 -18.52 21.33 -12.83
C GLN A 52 -17.51 20.19 -12.69
N GLU A 53 -16.97 19.96 -11.50
CA GLU A 53 -16.06 18.84 -11.24
C GLU A 53 -16.78 17.48 -11.35
N LEU A 54 -18.02 17.34 -10.86
CA LEU A 54 -18.81 16.11 -11.07
C LEU A 54 -19.02 15.82 -12.56
N ARG A 55 -19.37 16.83 -13.36
CA ARG A 55 -19.52 16.71 -14.83
C ARG A 55 -18.21 16.39 -15.54
N LYS A 56 -17.07 16.77 -14.97
CA LYS A 56 -15.76 16.44 -15.51
C LYS A 56 -15.43 14.98 -15.25
N LEU A 57 -15.64 14.49 -14.03
CA LEU A 57 -15.42 13.10 -13.65
C LEU A 57 -16.34 12.13 -14.41
N SER A 58 -17.59 12.52 -14.67
CA SER A 58 -18.55 11.66 -15.39
C SER A 58 -18.13 11.32 -16.82
N LYS A 59 -17.25 12.11 -17.44
CA LYS A 59 -16.76 11.87 -18.81
C LYS A 59 -15.91 10.60 -18.93
N ASP A 60 -15.24 10.22 -17.86
CA ASP A 60 -14.36 9.06 -17.83
C ASP A 60 -15.07 7.77 -17.37
N CYS A 61 -16.34 7.87 -16.95
CA CYS A 61 -17.14 6.75 -16.43
C CYS A 61 -17.64 5.77 -17.51
N ASN A 62 -17.43 6.07 -18.79
CA ASN A 62 -17.80 5.22 -19.93
C ASN A 62 -19.27 4.74 -19.88
N LEU A 63 -20.21 5.65 -19.59
CA LEU A 63 -21.64 5.35 -19.50
C LEU A 63 -22.18 4.90 -20.86
N LYS A 64 -22.78 3.72 -20.91
CA LYS A 64 -23.34 3.10 -22.11
C LYS A 64 -24.85 2.96 -21.98
N ASN A 65 -25.52 2.84 -23.13
CA ASN A 65 -26.91 2.42 -23.15
C ASN A 65 -26.97 0.91 -22.86
N VAL A 66 -27.63 0.52 -21.77
CA VAL A 66 -27.72 -0.85 -21.29
C VAL A 66 -29.16 -1.16 -20.87
N THR A 67 -29.50 -2.43 -20.66
CA THR A 67 -30.81 -2.80 -20.14
C THR A 67 -30.97 -2.36 -18.68
N ALA A 68 -32.21 -2.28 -18.20
CA ALA A 68 -32.48 -1.91 -16.81
C ALA A 68 -31.84 -2.89 -15.81
N GLU A 69 -31.84 -4.19 -16.15
CA GLU A 69 -31.25 -5.24 -15.33
C GLU A 69 -29.72 -5.07 -15.23
N GLN A 70 -29.05 -4.84 -16.36
CA GLN A 70 -27.61 -4.60 -16.40
C GLN A 70 -27.25 -3.34 -15.60
N TYR A 71 -28.04 -2.28 -15.73
CA TYR A 71 -27.82 -1.04 -14.97
C TYR A 71 -27.97 -1.27 -13.46
N CYS A 72 -28.95 -2.07 -13.04
CA CYS A 72 -29.11 -2.46 -11.64
C CYS A 72 -27.89 -3.21 -11.10
N GLU A 73 -27.35 -4.18 -11.85
CA GLU A 73 -26.14 -4.90 -11.43
C GLU A 73 -24.92 -3.98 -11.34
N GLU A 74 -24.74 -3.08 -12.32
CA GLU A 74 -23.67 -2.09 -12.30
C GLU A 74 -23.78 -1.14 -11.11
N LEU A 75 -25.00 -0.68 -10.79
CA LEU A 75 -25.25 0.14 -9.61
C LEU A 75 -24.90 -0.61 -8.33
N VAL A 76 -25.39 -1.85 -8.17
CA VAL A 76 -25.10 -2.66 -6.98
C VAL A 76 -23.60 -2.88 -6.82
N ARG A 77 -22.89 -3.18 -7.91
CA ARG A 77 -21.42 -3.30 -7.91
C ARG A 77 -20.74 -2.02 -7.44
N ASP A 78 -21.14 -0.87 -7.99
CA ASP A 78 -20.51 0.41 -7.64
C ASP A 78 -20.72 0.75 -6.15
N TYR A 79 -21.93 0.52 -5.62
CA TYR A 79 -22.21 0.66 -4.18
C TYR A 79 -21.47 -0.36 -3.32
N PHE A 80 -21.39 -1.62 -3.75
CA PHE A 80 -20.65 -2.68 -3.06
C PHE A 80 -19.18 -2.30 -2.88
N ILE A 81 -18.51 -1.88 -3.96
CA ILE A 81 -17.09 -1.46 -3.92
C ILE A 81 -16.91 -0.23 -3.01
N ASN A 82 -17.80 0.75 -3.10
CA ASN A 82 -17.75 1.96 -2.27
C ASN A 82 -17.91 1.64 -0.77
N GLY A 83 -18.79 0.68 -0.46
CA GLY A 83 -19.13 0.29 0.91
C GLY A 83 -18.13 -0.65 1.61
N LEU A 84 -17.15 -1.21 0.89
CA LEU A 84 -16.15 -2.09 1.49
C LEU A 84 -15.41 -1.40 2.64
N LEU A 85 -15.18 -2.09 3.76
CA LEU A 85 -14.38 -1.53 4.86
C LEU A 85 -12.88 -1.61 4.56
N SER A 86 -12.42 -2.68 3.92
CA SER A 86 -11.00 -2.89 3.62
C SER A 86 -10.54 -2.03 2.44
N PRO A 87 -9.68 -1.01 2.65
CA PRO A 87 -9.19 -0.18 1.56
C PRO A 87 -8.29 -0.97 0.60
N LEU A 88 -7.61 -2.01 1.10
CA LEU A 88 -6.76 -2.88 0.29
C LEU A 88 -7.58 -3.69 -0.71
N ILE A 89 -8.68 -4.30 -0.27
CA ILE A 89 -9.59 -5.03 -1.16
C ILE A 89 -10.18 -4.06 -2.18
N ARG A 90 -10.65 -2.90 -1.74
CA ARG A 90 -11.17 -1.86 -2.64
C ARG A 90 -10.15 -1.49 -3.72
N GLN A 91 -8.91 -1.22 -3.33
CA GLN A 91 -7.83 -0.91 -4.28
C GLN A 91 -7.68 -2.01 -5.34
N ARG A 92 -7.67 -3.29 -4.93
CA ARG A 92 -7.56 -4.43 -5.86
C ARG A 92 -8.74 -4.54 -6.82
N LEU A 93 -9.96 -4.24 -6.38
CA LEU A 93 -11.11 -4.22 -7.28
C LEU A 93 -11.04 -3.07 -8.30
N LEU A 94 -10.58 -1.90 -7.87
CA LEU A 94 -10.39 -0.71 -8.73
C LEU A 94 -9.24 -0.87 -9.74
N GLU A 95 -8.37 -1.87 -9.56
CA GLU A 95 -7.33 -2.23 -10.55
C GLU A 95 -7.92 -2.89 -11.81
N ASN A 96 -9.18 -3.29 -11.82
CA ASN A 96 -9.82 -3.90 -12.99
C ASN A 96 -10.22 -2.85 -14.04
N LYS A 97 -9.99 -3.15 -15.32
CA LYS A 97 -10.46 -2.30 -16.44
C LYS A 97 -11.98 -2.39 -16.59
N GLN A 98 -12.49 -3.61 -16.64
CA GLN A 98 -13.91 -3.96 -16.59
C GLN A 98 -14.11 -4.96 -15.45
N LEU A 99 -15.24 -4.89 -14.77
CA LEU A 99 -15.57 -5.76 -13.65
C LEU A 99 -17.10 -5.87 -13.55
N ASP A 100 -17.65 -7.07 -13.62
CA ASP A 100 -19.07 -7.30 -13.30
C ASP A 100 -19.26 -7.57 -11.79
N LEU A 101 -20.51 -7.60 -11.33
CA LEU A 101 -20.83 -7.77 -9.92
C LEU A 101 -20.36 -9.13 -9.38
N GLN A 102 -20.57 -10.21 -10.13
CA GLN A 102 -20.21 -11.56 -9.70
C GLN A 102 -18.70 -11.70 -9.54
N THR A 103 -17.95 -11.26 -10.56
CA THR A 103 -16.49 -11.27 -10.52
C THR A 103 -15.95 -10.38 -9.40
N ALA A 104 -16.58 -9.23 -9.11
CA ALA A 104 -16.19 -8.37 -7.99
C ALA A 104 -16.35 -9.09 -6.64
N PHE A 105 -17.45 -9.81 -6.45
CA PHE A 105 -17.72 -10.58 -5.23
C PHE A 105 -16.75 -11.76 -5.09
N ASP A 106 -16.51 -12.52 -6.16
CA ASP A 106 -15.58 -13.64 -6.12
C ASP A 106 -14.14 -13.19 -5.83
N GLN A 107 -13.71 -12.07 -6.43
CA GLN A 107 -12.41 -11.47 -6.18
C GLN A 107 -12.29 -10.94 -4.74
N GLU A 108 -13.33 -10.29 -4.22
CA GLU A 108 -13.36 -9.80 -2.84
C GLU A 108 -13.23 -10.95 -1.83
N ASN A 109 -14.04 -12.01 -1.98
CA ASN A 109 -13.95 -13.20 -1.11
C ASN A 109 -12.57 -13.84 -1.14
N ALA A 110 -11.96 -13.96 -2.32
CA ALA A 110 -10.62 -14.52 -2.45
C ALA A 110 -9.58 -13.67 -1.72
N LEU A 111 -9.68 -12.34 -1.81
CA LEU A 111 -8.79 -11.40 -1.13
C LEU A 111 -9.01 -11.38 0.38
N ASP A 112 -10.25 -11.41 0.85
CA ASP A 112 -10.61 -11.46 2.27
C ASP A 112 -10.10 -12.75 2.92
N LEU A 113 -10.31 -13.90 2.26
CA LEU A 113 -9.76 -15.17 2.72
C LEU A 113 -8.23 -15.16 2.75
N ALA A 114 -7.60 -14.60 1.72
CA ALA A 114 -6.13 -14.46 1.70
C ALA A 114 -5.62 -13.57 2.83
N GLN A 115 -6.31 -12.49 3.17
CA GLN A 115 -5.98 -11.62 4.30
C GLN A 115 -6.08 -12.37 5.63
N LYS A 116 -7.20 -13.07 5.87
CA LYS A 116 -7.39 -13.90 7.07
C LYS A 116 -6.32 -14.99 7.19
N ASN A 117 -5.99 -15.67 6.09
CA ASN A 117 -4.96 -16.70 6.07
C ASN A 117 -3.55 -16.12 6.33
N SER A 118 -3.29 -14.89 5.87
CA SER A 118 -2.02 -14.20 6.10
C SER A 118 -1.77 -13.92 7.59
N GLU A 119 -2.82 -13.82 8.41
CA GLU A 119 -2.69 -13.63 9.86
C GLU A 119 -2.02 -14.81 10.54
N ALA A 120 -2.11 -16.02 9.99
CA ALA A 120 -1.43 -17.21 10.51
C ALA A 120 0.10 -17.08 10.49
N TYR A 121 0.64 -16.23 9.62
CA TYR A 121 2.08 -15.95 9.53
C TYR A 121 2.47 -14.63 10.22
N ARG A 122 1.51 -13.92 10.83
CA ARG A 122 1.78 -12.67 11.54
C ARG A 122 2.52 -13.01 12.83
N MET A 123 3.82 -12.73 12.84
CA MET A 123 4.63 -12.84 14.06
C MET A 123 4.06 -11.91 15.14
N PRO A 124 4.02 -12.34 16.41
CA PRO A 124 3.61 -11.45 17.49
C PRO A 124 4.53 -10.23 17.53
N GLU A 125 3.93 -9.04 17.48
CA GLU A 125 4.64 -7.80 17.77
C GLU A 125 5.20 -7.91 19.19
N ILE A 126 6.51 -8.05 19.31
CA ILE A 126 7.20 -7.99 20.60
C ILE A 126 7.01 -6.58 21.11
N THR A 127 5.98 -6.40 21.94
CA THR A 127 5.75 -5.16 22.65
C THR A 127 6.77 -5.12 23.80
N THR A 128 7.90 -4.47 23.58
CA THR A 128 8.89 -4.22 24.64
C THR A 128 8.29 -3.27 25.67
N THR A 129 7.55 -3.80 26.63
CA THR A 129 7.16 -3.07 27.84
C THR A 129 8.35 -3.09 28.79
N ALA A 130 8.96 -1.93 29.02
CA ALA A 130 9.96 -1.76 30.05
C ALA A 130 9.25 -1.86 31.42
N ALA A 131 9.37 -3.00 32.09
CA ALA A 131 8.88 -3.17 33.45
C ALA A 131 9.79 -2.42 34.43
N VAL A 132 9.27 -1.35 35.03
CA VAL A 132 9.83 -0.74 36.25
C VAL A 132 9.60 -1.71 37.41
N SER A 133 10.68 -2.33 37.88
CA SER A 133 10.67 -3.19 39.07
C SER A 133 10.45 -2.32 40.31
N SER A 134 9.31 -2.51 40.98
CA SER A 134 9.09 -2.05 42.35
C SER A 134 9.02 -3.28 43.25
N HIS A 135 9.94 -3.27 44.20
CA HIS A 135 10.22 -4.28 45.22
C HIS A 135 9.14 -4.29 46.32
N LEU A 136 8.70 -5.48 46.77
CA LEU A 136 8.68 -5.95 48.18
C LEU A 136 7.77 -7.20 48.39
N THR A 137 8.40 -8.31 48.82
CA THR A 137 8.03 -9.31 49.89
C THR A 137 6.64 -9.99 49.87
N ASP A 138 6.43 -11.28 50.16
CA ASP A 138 7.21 -12.31 50.87
C ASP A 138 6.60 -13.72 50.65
N GLU A 139 7.49 -14.71 50.54
CA GLU A 139 7.44 -16.09 51.10
C GLU A 139 6.38 -17.14 50.65
N VAL A 140 6.86 -18.16 49.92
CA VAL A 140 6.47 -19.58 50.08
C VAL A 140 7.77 -20.40 50.19
N PRO A 141 7.95 -21.30 51.19
CA PRO A 141 9.19 -22.04 51.37
C PRO A 141 9.18 -23.41 50.67
N GLY A 142 10.28 -23.72 49.98
CA GLY A 142 10.57 -25.04 49.38
C GLY A 142 11.99 -25.09 48.84
N ALA A 143 12.93 -25.47 49.70
CA ALA A 143 14.38 -25.37 49.57
C ALA A 143 15.02 -26.11 48.38
N HIS A 144 16.08 -25.54 47.80
CA HIS A 144 17.41 -26.16 47.80
C HIS A 144 18.50 -25.07 47.69
N ALA A 145 19.53 -25.23 48.52
CA ALA A 145 20.46 -24.21 48.97
C ALA A 145 21.45 -23.70 47.91
N LEU A 146 21.81 -22.44 48.12
CA LEU A 146 22.85 -21.66 47.44
C LEU A 146 24.24 -22.18 47.81
N ASP A 147 25.17 -22.15 46.85
CA ASP A 147 26.52 -21.67 47.15
C ASP A 147 26.80 -20.46 46.27
N TYR A 148 27.22 -19.39 46.92
CA TYR A 148 27.48 -18.08 46.36
C TYR A 148 28.96 -18.05 46.02
N ASP A 149 29.30 -17.93 44.73
CA ASP A 149 30.56 -17.28 44.40
C ASP A 149 30.41 -16.36 43.18
N SER A 150 30.65 -15.09 43.48
CA SER A 150 30.68 -13.96 42.58
C SER A 150 31.88 -14.09 41.64
N LEU A 151 31.66 -14.32 40.34
CA LEU A 151 32.59 -13.90 39.29
C LEU A 151 31.87 -13.63 37.96
N ALA A 152 32.26 -12.51 37.35
CA ALA A 152 31.76 -11.93 36.12
C ALA A 152 31.38 -12.95 35.03
N ALA A 153 30.17 -12.80 34.46
CA ALA A 153 29.75 -13.51 33.26
C ALA A 153 30.69 -13.12 32.10
N THR A 154 31.66 -13.98 31.83
CA THR A 154 32.47 -13.94 30.61
C THR A 154 31.55 -14.26 29.44
N PHE A 155 31.08 -13.21 28.77
CA PHE A 155 30.44 -13.31 27.47
C PHE A 155 31.48 -13.91 26.52
N THR A 156 31.45 -15.23 26.31
CA THR A 156 32.26 -15.84 25.27
C THR A 156 31.73 -15.32 23.95
N SER A 157 32.42 -14.31 23.39
CA SER A 157 32.07 -13.64 22.15
C SER A 157 32.13 -14.66 21.01
N LYS A 158 31.04 -15.36 20.74
CA LYS A 158 30.92 -16.17 19.54
C LYS A 158 31.01 -15.23 18.35
N LYS A 159 31.95 -15.52 17.43
CA LYS A 159 32.14 -14.72 16.23
C LYS A 159 31.17 -15.15 15.13
N CYS A 160 30.65 -14.20 14.37
CA CYS A 160 29.87 -14.43 13.17
C CYS A 160 30.77 -15.07 12.10
N TYR A 161 30.36 -16.21 11.56
CA TYR A 161 31.12 -16.96 10.56
C TYR A 161 31.34 -16.18 9.23
N PHE A 162 30.47 -15.21 8.92
CA PHE A 162 30.52 -14.47 7.66
C PHE A 162 31.37 -13.20 7.71
N CYS A 163 31.39 -12.45 8.82
CA CYS A 163 32.14 -11.19 8.92
C CYS A 163 33.26 -11.20 9.97
N GLY A 164 33.31 -12.20 10.87
CA GLY A 164 34.33 -12.31 11.91
C GLY A 164 34.09 -11.45 13.16
N ASP A 165 33.04 -10.62 13.19
CA ASP A 165 32.65 -9.80 14.34
C ASP A 165 31.76 -10.56 15.35
N ASN A 166 31.24 -9.90 16.39
CA ASN A 166 30.33 -10.51 17.37
C ASN A 166 29.07 -11.08 16.70
N LEU A 167 28.58 -12.23 17.18
CA LEU A 167 27.39 -12.90 16.68
C LEU A 167 26.18 -11.96 16.62
N HIS A 168 25.63 -11.76 15.42
CA HIS A 168 24.45 -10.93 15.18
C HIS A 168 23.43 -11.65 14.30
N ASN A 169 22.15 -11.28 14.45
CA ASN A 169 21.09 -11.78 13.58
C ASN A 169 21.32 -11.31 12.13
N ARG A 170 21.15 -12.19 11.15
CA ARG A 170 21.57 -12.04 9.75
C ARG A 170 20.94 -10.83 9.04
N ILE A 171 19.85 -10.30 9.59
CA ILE A 171 19.11 -9.14 9.09
C ILE A 171 19.93 -7.83 9.22
N LEU A 172 20.84 -7.74 10.20
CA LEU A 172 21.62 -6.51 10.45
C LEU A 172 22.84 -6.34 9.54
N ILE A 173 23.18 -7.34 8.73
CA ILE A 173 24.38 -7.33 7.87
C ILE A 173 24.19 -6.40 6.66
N VAL A 174 22.96 -6.26 6.16
CA VAL A 174 22.69 -5.48 4.94
C VAL A 174 22.80 -3.97 5.20
N THR A 175 22.69 -3.51 6.45
CA THR A 175 22.69 -2.08 6.80
C THR A 175 24.06 -1.50 7.15
N THR A 176 25.10 -2.33 7.28
CA THR A 176 26.42 -1.86 7.77
C THR A 176 27.54 -1.87 6.73
N VAL A 177 27.29 -2.32 5.50
CA VAL A 177 28.33 -2.39 4.45
C VAL A 177 28.53 -1.05 3.70
N GLU A 178 27.66 -0.05 3.87
CA GLU A 178 27.77 1.24 3.14
C GLU A 178 28.04 2.49 4.00
N ARG A 179 28.55 2.36 5.23
CA ARG A 179 28.80 3.52 6.11
C ARG A 179 30.16 3.54 6.81
N LYS A 180 31.24 3.26 6.08
CA LYS A 180 32.61 3.49 6.59
C LYS A 180 33.57 4.29 5.70
N ASP A 181 33.11 4.91 4.61
CA ASP A 181 33.99 5.74 3.76
C ASP A 181 33.60 7.23 3.65
N ILE A 182 32.72 7.75 4.51
CA ILE A 182 32.43 9.20 4.55
C ILE A 182 32.38 9.67 6.00
N MET A 183 33.54 9.88 6.62
CA MET A 183 33.77 10.87 7.69
C MET A 183 35.26 10.89 8.05
N LEU A 184 36.12 11.37 7.14
CA LEU A 184 37.43 11.91 7.50
C LEU A 184 37.70 13.12 6.60
N ASN A 185 37.38 14.32 7.11
CA ASN A 185 38.08 15.60 6.89
C ASN A 185 37.16 16.78 7.26
N PHE A 186 37.10 17.11 8.55
CA PHE A 186 36.94 18.48 9.03
C PHE A 186 37.50 18.53 10.46
N ALA A 187 38.79 18.83 10.55
CA ALA A 187 39.46 19.47 11.67
C ALA A 187 40.58 20.34 11.09
#